data_AF-A0A0P8Y7C9-F1
#
_entry.id   AF-A0A0P8Y7C9-F1
#
_cell.length_a   1.000
_cell.length_b   1.000
_cell.length_c   1.000
_cell.angle_alpha   90.00
_cell.angle_beta   90.00
_cell.angle_gamma   90.00
#
_symmetry.space_group_name_H-M   'P 1'
#
loop_
_entity.id
_entity.type
_entity.pdbx_description
1 polymer ?
#
loop_
_entity_poly.entity_id
_entity_poly.type
_entity_poly.pdbx_seq_one_letter_code
_entity_poly.pdbx_strand_id
1 'polypeptide(L)' 'MAGSDQFYVSKDGDILDQIIFNRYGNTRNGQVEIVLAINRGLAALGPILEAGVRIRLPDLVDAPPTETISLWD' A
#
# COMPACT_ATOMS: atom_id res chain seq x y z
N MET A 1 -3.27 14.90 -17.22
CA MET A 1 -3.98 14.34 -16.06
C MET A 1 -3.08 13.28 -15.48
N ALA A 2 -2.25 13.66 -14.51
CA ALA A 2 -1.21 12.79 -13.99
C ALA A 2 -1.81 11.95 -12.87
N GLY A 3 -1.92 10.63 -13.08
CA GLY A 3 -2.08 9.70 -11.98
C GLY A 3 -0.81 9.80 -11.13
N SER A 4 -0.91 10.36 -9.94
CA SER A 4 0.20 10.41 -9.01
C SER A 4 0.34 9.02 -8.39
N ASP A 5 1.32 8.25 -8.85
CA ASP A 5 1.71 7.01 -8.18
C ASP A 5 2.21 7.33 -6.77
N GLN A 6 1.49 6.83 -5.75
CA GLN A 6 1.91 6.95 -4.36
C GLN A 6 2.84 5.81 -4.00
N PHE A 7 3.82 6.12 -3.16
CA PHE A 7 4.70 5.11 -2.57
C PHE A 7 4.50 5.15 -1.06
N TYR A 8 4.29 3.97 -0.48
CA TYR A 8 4.26 3.75 0.96
C TYR A 8 5.48 2.94 1.36
N VAL A 9 6.06 3.25 2.51
CA VAL A 9 7.15 2.46 3.10
C VAL A 9 6.58 1.76 4.32
N SER A 10 6.55 0.42 4.30
CA SER A 10 6.09 -0.35 5.46
C SER A 10 7.00 -0.18 6.65
N LYS A 11 6.42 -0.36 7.84
CA LYS A 11 7.15 -0.49 9.09
C LYS A 11 7.29 -1.97 9.47
N ASP A 12 8.06 -2.24 10.51
CA ASP A 12 8.23 -3.61 10.99
C ASP A 12 6.89 -4.11 11.53
N GLY A 13 6.41 -5.25 11.01
CA GLY A 13 5.12 -5.81 11.39
C GLY A 13 3.91 -5.23 10.65
N ASP A 14 4.12 -4.39 9.63
CA ASP A 14 3.03 -3.83 8.83
C ASP A 14 2.36 -4.91 7.97
N ILE A 15 1.06 -4.79 7.71
CA ILE A 15 0.31 -5.79 6.94
C ILE A 15 -0.23 -5.14 5.68
N LEU A 16 0.07 -5.72 4.51
CA LEU A 16 -0.38 -5.18 3.22
C LEU A 16 -1.90 -4.94 3.18
N ASP A 17 -2.68 -5.91 3.67
CA ASP A 17 -4.14 -5.81 3.72
C ASP A 17 -4.61 -4.64 4.60
N GLN A 18 -3.93 -4.39 5.73
CA GLN A 18 -4.23 -3.24 6.60
C GLN A 18 -3.83 -1.92 5.94
N ILE A 19 -2.69 -1.84 5.27
CA ILE A 19 -2.25 -0.64 4.54
C ILE A 19 -3.28 -0.30 3.47
N ILE A 20 -3.69 -1.30 2.67
CA ILE A 20 -4.70 -1.13 1.62
C ILE A 20 -6.05 -0.74 2.25
N PHE A 21 -6.48 -1.42 3.31
CA PHE A 21 -7.72 -1.10 4.01
C PHE A 21 -7.71 0.32 4.60
N ASN A 22 -6.61 0.75 5.22
CA ASN A 22 -6.48 2.08 5.82
C ASN A 22 -6.39 3.18 4.77
N ARG A 23 -5.72 2.91 3.63
CA ARG A 23 -5.58 3.88 2.54
C ARG A 23 -6.88 3.99 1.74
N TYR A 24 -7.48 2.87 1.36
CA TYR A 24 -8.61 2.85 0.44
C TYR A 24 -9.98 2.68 1.12
N GLY A 25 -10.00 2.43 2.43
CA GLY A 25 -11.22 2.15 3.20
C GLY A 25 -11.87 0.79 2.91
N ASN A 26 -11.34 0.02 1.96
CA ASN A 26 -11.81 -1.32 1.63
C ASN A 26 -10.70 -2.14 0.95
N THR A 27 -10.81 -3.47 0.99
CA THR A 27 -9.94 -4.42 0.27
C THR A 27 -10.72 -5.26 -0.76
N ARG A 28 -12.02 -5.02 -0.93
CA ARG A 28 -12.94 -5.89 -1.69
C ARG A 28 -12.89 -5.73 -3.21
N ASN A 29 -12.32 -4.64 -3.73
CA ASN A 29 -12.44 -4.31 -5.16
C ASN A 29 -11.23 -4.74 -6.00
N GLY A 30 -10.56 -5.85 -5.64
CA GLY A 30 -9.35 -6.31 -6.33
C GLY A 30 -8.13 -5.40 -6.14
N GLN A 31 -8.18 -4.49 -5.16
CA GLN A 31 -7.12 -3.50 -4.92
C GLN A 31 -5.81 -4.18 -4.53
N VAL A 32 -5.90 -5.24 -3.71
CA VAL A 32 -4.77 -6.09 -3.34
C VAL A 32 -4.13 -6.71 -4.58
N GLU A 33 -4.94 -7.20 -5.52
CA GLU A 33 -4.43 -7.82 -6.75
C GLU A 33 -3.73 -6.79 -7.65
N ILE A 34 -4.27 -5.58 -7.78
CA ILE A 34 -3.65 -4.49 -8.55
C ILE A 34 -2.31 -4.08 -7.91
N VAL A 35 -2.29 -3.88 -6.58
CA VAL A 35 -1.07 -3.55 -5.83
C VAL A 35 -0.04 -4.67 -5.98
N LEU A 36 -0.44 -5.93 -5.87
CA LEU A 36 0.47 -7.08 -6.06
C LEU A 36 0.96 -7.21 -7.50
N ALA A 37 0.11 -6.92 -8.50
CA ALA A 37 0.47 -6.98 -9.91
C ALA A 37 1.54 -5.94 -10.27
N ILE A 38 1.45 -4.72 -9.71
CA ILE A 38 2.45 -3.68 -9.94
C ILE A 38 3.69 -3.85 -9.03
N ASN A 39 3.54 -4.44 -7.85
CA ASN A 39 4.65 -4.76 -6.93
C ASN A 39 5.01 -6.24 -7.01
N ARG A 40 5.62 -6.65 -8.13
CA ARG A 40 6.11 -8.01 -8.30
C ARG A 40 7.15 -8.33 -7.22
N GLY A 41 6.89 -9.36 -6.42
CA GLY A 41 7.72 -9.77 -5.28
C GLY A 41 7.11 -9.44 -3.91
N LEU A 42 6.16 -8.51 -3.84
CA LEU A 42 5.50 -8.16 -2.58
C LEU A 42 4.66 -9.31 -2.02
N ALA A 43 3.96 -10.05 -2.89
CA ALA A 43 3.22 -11.26 -2.49
C ALA A 43 4.13 -12.36 -1.92
N ALA A 44 5.42 -12.37 -2.29
CA ALA A 44 6.36 -13.37 -1.81
C ALA A 44 6.91 -13.05 -0.42
N LEU A 45 6.86 -11.78 0.01
CA LEU A 45 7.23 -11.37 1.37
C LEU A 45 6.21 -11.86 2.41
N GLY A 46 4.98 -12.12 1.97
CA GLY A 46 3.90 -12.64 2.82
C GLY A 46 3.03 -11.53 3.43
N PRO A 47 2.15 -11.88 4.39
CA PRO A 47 1.19 -10.95 4.96
C PRO A 47 1.82 -9.91 5.89
N ILE A 48 3.00 -10.19 6.44
CA ILE A 48 3.73 -9.28 7.34
C ILE A 48 4.93 -8.75 6.58
N LEU A 49 5.05 -7.42 6.53
CA LEU A 49 6.13 -6.70 5.88
C LEU A 49 7.15 -6.25 6.93
N GLU A 50 8.42 -6.33 6.58
CA GLU A 50 9.51 -5.77 7.37
C GLU A 50 9.53 -4.24 7.24
N ALA A 51 10.21 -3.55 8.16
CA ALA A 51 10.42 -2.11 7.99
C ALA A 51 11.24 -1.82 6.73
N GLY A 52 10.82 -0.81 5.95
CA GLY A 52 11.54 -0.35 4.77
C GLY A 52 11.08 -0.97 3.45
N VAL A 53 10.03 -1.80 3.43
CA VAL A 53 9.49 -2.31 2.16
C VAL A 53 8.75 -1.20 1.43
N ARG A 54 9.24 -0.86 0.23
CA ARG A 54 8.63 0.15 -0.61
C ARG A 54 7.50 -0.45 -1.43
N ILE A 55 6.27 -0.07 -1.10
CA ILE A 55 5.04 -0.51 -1.75
C ILE A 55 4.54 0.62 -2.65
N ARG A 56 4.35 0.31 -3.93
CA ARG A 56 3.68 1.20 -4.87
C ARG A 56 2.17 1.05 -4.72
N LEU A 57 1.48 2.13 -4.40
CA LEU A 57 0.03 2.18 -4.27
C LEU A 57 -0.52 3.00 -5.45
N PRO A 58 -1.22 2.36 -6.40
CA PRO A 58 -1.79 3.09 -7.52
C PRO A 58 -2.92 3.99 -7.02
N ASP A 59 -3.13 5.12 -7.70
CA ASP A 59 -4.25 5.99 -7.37
C ASP A 59 -5.55 5.32 -7.83
N LEU A 60 -6.22 4.64 -6.89
CA LEU A 60 -7.57 4.14 -7.07
C LEU A 60 -8.48 5.32 -6.71
N VAL A 61 -9.22 5.81 -7.70
CA VAL A 61 -10.04 7.04 -7.70
C VAL A 61 -11.00 7.17 -6.50
N ASP A 62 -11.24 6.11 -5.74
CA ASP A 62 -12.26 6.04 -4.70
C ASP A 62 -11.80 6.40 -3.27
N ALA A 63 -10.55 6.80 -3.04
CA ALA A 63 -10.12 7.07 -1.66
C ALA A 63 -9.34 8.37 -1.46
N PRO A 64 -9.73 9.19 -0.46
CA PRO A 64 -8.91 10.33 -0.05
C PRO A 64 -7.55 9.81 0.43
N PRO A 65 -6.46 10.54 0.17
CA PRO A 65 -5.16 10.21 0.74
C PRO A 65 -5.26 10.41 2.25
N THR A 66 -5.37 9.31 3.02
CA THR A 66 -5.05 9.40 4.43
C THR A 66 -3.55 9.65 4.49
N GLU A 67 -3.18 10.88 4.81
CA GLU A 67 -1.79 11.30 5.01
C GLU A 67 -1.17 10.32 6.00
N THR A 68 -0.40 9.36 5.49
CA THR A 68 0.37 8.50 6.37
C THR A 68 1.52 9.34 6.85
N ILE A 69 1.31 9.96 8.00
CA ILE A 69 2.28 10.73 8.75
C ILE A 69 3.53 9.84 8.91
N SER A 70 4.54 10.16 8.12
CA SER A 70 5.91 9.68 8.31
C SER A 70 6.50 10.49 9.45
N LEU A 71 6.12 10.14 10.67
CA LEU A 71 7.03 10.28 11.81
C LEU A 71 7.92 9.03 11.75
N TRP A 72 9.23 9.20 11.56
CA TRP A 72 10.32 8.64 12.36
C TRP A 72 11.69 9.11 11.80
N ASP A 73 12.43 9.78 12.70
CA ASP A 73 13.83 10.34 12.71
C ASP A 73 14.26 11.37 11.64
#